data_AF-A0A530Z0H1-F1
#
_entry.id   AF-A0A530Z0H1-F1
#
_cell.length_a   1.000
_cell.length_b   1.000
_cell.length_c   1.000
_cell.angle_alpha   90.00
_cell.angle_beta   90.00
_cell.angle_gamma   90.00
#
_symmetry.space_group_name_H-M   'P 1'
#
loop_
_entity.id
_entity.type
_entity.pdbx_description
1 polymer ?
#
loop_
_entity_poly.entity_id
_entity_poly.type
_entity_poly.pdbx_seq_one_letter_code
_entity_poly.pdbx_strand_id
1 'polypeptide(L)'
;MNTIPEVVTHNYDPGGVFLANLCDLPLGEAEQVLQRIRDAGKRTIKANYLGRRLKTEAWLINERQRLLGQTRRNRPIYFFLGDFADGQDLSRPCSMVMPLAEFPSDVLTFTYPDSMASLPIATRDDHRPERQPYHGQ
;
A
#
# COMPACT_ATOMS: atom_id res chain seq x y z
N MET A 1 15.73 11.14 -19.57
CA MET A 1 14.45 11.60 -19.00
C MET A 1 13.74 10.37 -18.49
N ASN A 2 13.45 10.28 -17.19
CA ASN A 2 12.64 9.18 -16.69
C ASN A 2 11.19 9.53 -16.95
N THR A 3 10.56 8.81 -17.87
CA THR A 3 9.13 8.92 -18.13
C THR A 3 8.36 8.27 -16.98
N ILE A 4 7.25 8.89 -16.59
CA ILE A 4 6.32 8.28 -15.63
C ILE A 4 5.71 7.04 -16.31
N PRO A 5 5.61 5.89 -15.62
CA PRO A 5 4.95 4.72 -16.19
C PRO A 5 3.49 4.98 -16.56
N GLU A 6 3.05 4.39 -17.67
CA GLU A 6 1.70 4.58 -18.22
C GLU A 6 0.66 3.59 -17.69
N VAL A 7 1.08 2.67 -16.82
CA VAL A 7 0.24 1.60 -16.28
C VAL A 7 0.34 1.53 -14.76
N VAL A 8 -0.68 0.95 -14.15
CA VAL A 8 -0.68 0.53 -12.74
C VAL A 8 -0.94 -0.96 -12.63
N THR A 9 -0.33 -1.60 -11.64
CA THR A 9 -0.50 -3.04 -11.38
C THR A 9 -1.07 -3.29 -9.99
N HIS A 10 -2.11 -4.13 -9.90
CA HIS A 10 -2.58 -4.74 -8.66
C HIS A 10 -2.24 -6.22 -8.65
N ASN A 11 -1.25 -6.60 -7.85
CA ASN A 11 -0.98 -8.01 -7.58
C ASN A 11 -1.92 -8.48 -6.48
N TYR A 12 -2.55 -9.64 -6.66
CA TYR A 12 -3.51 -10.21 -5.72
C TYR A 12 -3.41 -11.74 -5.63
N ASP A 13 -3.89 -12.27 -4.51
CA ASP A 13 -4.13 -13.70 -4.32
C ASP A 13 -5.60 -14.00 -4.68
N PRO A 14 -5.88 -14.94 -5.60
CA PRO A 14 -7.26 -15.32 -5.94
C PRO A 14 -8.03 -15.92 -4.75
N GLY A 15 -7.34 -16.42 -3.71
CA GLY A 15 -7.95 -16.85 -2.45
C GLY A 15 -8.17 -15.70 -1.44
N GLY A 16 -7.86 -14.45 -1.82
CA GLY A 16 -8.04 -13.24 -1.03
C GLY A 16 -9.26 -12.42 -1.43
N VAL A 17 -9.50 -11.33 -0.71
CA VAL A 17 -10.52 -10.36 -1.10
C VAL A 17 -9.93 -9.45 -2.19
N PHE A 18 -10.56 -9.45 -3.36
CA PHE A 18 -10.13 -8.65 -4.51
C PHE A 18 -10.34 -7.15 -4.27
N LEU A 19 -9.38 -6.32 -4.67
CA LEU A 19 -9.46 -4.85 -4.58
C LEU A 19 -9.87 -4.33 -3.19
N ALA A 20 -9.28 -4.90 -2.15
CA ALA A 20 -9.56 -4.54 -0.76
C ALA A 20 -8.33 -3.94 -0.06
N ASN A 21 -8.59 -3.07 0.90
CA ASN A 21 -7.60 -2.65 1.88
C ASN A 21 -7.72 -3.55 3.11
N LEU A 22 -6.60 -4.12 3.57
CA LEU A 22 -6.56 -4.98 4.76
C LEU A 22 -7.17 -4.30 6.00
N CYS A 23 -7.01 -2.98 6.13
CA CYS A 23 -7.50 -2.21 7.27
C CYS A 23 -9.00 -1.84 7.18
N ASP A 24 -9.68 -2.22 6.09
CA ASP A 24 -11.14 -2.15 6.03
C ASP A 24 -11.81 -3.36 6.74
N LEU A 25 -11.05 -4.43 6.99
CA LEU A 25 -11.54 -5.61 7.72
C LEU A 25 -11.54 -5.37 9.24
N PRO A 26 -12.46 -6.02 9.99
CA PRO A 26 -12.34 -6.14 11.44
C PRO A 26 -10.97 -6.72 11.84
N LEU A 27 -10.44 -6.31 12.99
CA LEU A 27 -9.07 -6.64 13.41
C LEU A 27 -8.78 -8.15 13.39
N GLY A 28 -9.73 -8.96 13.85
CA GLY A 28 -9.61 -10.42 13.86
C GLY A 28 -9.53 -11.02 12.45
N GLU A 29 -10.35 -10.54 11.52
CA GLU A 29 -10.34 -10.98 10.12
C GLU A 29 -9.07 -10.54 9.40
N ALA A 30 -8.60 -9.31 9.65
CA ALA A 30 -7.33 -8.83 9.11
C ALA A 30 -6.16 -9.69 9.58
N GLU A 31 -6.12 -10.08 10.86
CA GLU A 31 -5.07 -10.96 11.38
C GLU A 31 -5.17 -12.37 10.79
N GLN A 32 -6.37 -12.91 10.57
CA GLN A 32 -6.56 -14.19 9.87
C GLN A 32 -6.03 -14.14 8.44
N VAL A 33 -6.25 -13.04 7.70
CA VAL A 33 -5.66 -12.86 6.36
C VAL A 33 -4.13 -12.90 6.44
N LEU A 34 -3.52 -12.18 7.38
CA LEU A 34 -2.07 -12.19 7.55
C LEU A 34 -1.55 -13.57 7.97
N GLN A 35 -2.28 -14.28 8.83
CA GLN A 35 -1.89 -15.61 9.28
C GLN A 35 -1.89 -16.60 8.13
N ARG A 36 -2.92 -16.59 7.25
CA ARG A 36 -2.92 -17.41 6.03
C ARG A 36 -1.70 -17.16 5.15
N ILE A 37 -1.29 -15.90 4.99
CA ILE A 37 -0.10 -15.57 4.18
C ILE A 37 1.18 -16.07 4.87
N ARG A 38 1.27 -15.98 6.20
CA ARG A 38 2.40 -16.55 6.97
C ARG A 38 2.46 -18.07 6.81
N ASP A 39 1.32 -18.75 6.97
CA ASP A 39 1.21 -20.21 6.89
C ASP A 39 1.53 -20.73 5.48
N ALA A 40 1.19 -19.96 4.44
CA ALA A 40 1.55 -20.28 3.06
C ALA A 40 3.07 -20.21 2.80
N GLY A 41 3.85 -19.57 3.68
CA GLY A 41 5.31 -19.48 3.59
C GLY A 41 5.84 -18.62 2.44
N LYS A 42 4.96 -18.03 1.62
CA LYS A 42 5.32 -17.29 0.40
C LYS A 42 5.89 -15.90 0.67
N ARG A 43 5.69 -15.35 1.88
CA ARG A 43 6.20 -14.05 2.30
C ARG A 43 6.40 -14.00 3.80
N THR A 44 7.52 -13.43 4.23
CA THR A 44 7.75 -13.15 5.65
C THR A 44 6.98 -11.90 6.08
N ILE A 45 5.92 -12.08 6.88
CA ILE A 45 5.16 -10.99 7.49
C ILE A 45 5.52 -10.89 8.97
N LYS A 46 6.12 -9.75 9.37
CA LYS A 46 6.46 -9.46 10.77
C LYS A 46 5.21 -9.49 11.65
N ALA A 47 5.34 -9.97 12.89
CA ALA A 47 4.22 -10.03 13.85
C ALA A 47 3.57 -8.66 14.09
N ASN A 48 4.35 -7.57 14.06
CA ASN A 48 3.85 -6.22 14.24
C ASN A 48 3.30 -5.55 12.96
N TYR A 49 3.17 -6.28 11.84
CA TYR A 49 2.78 -5.72 10.56
C TYR A 49 1.41 -5.03 10.61
N LEU A 50 0.38 -5.67 11.18
CA LEU A 50 -0.97 -5.12 11.21
C LEU A 50 -1.01 -3.80 12.00
N GLY A 51 -0.40 -3.77 13.18
CA GLY A 51 -0.31 -2.56 14.00
C GLY A 51 0.44 -1.43 13.32
N ARG A 52 1.52 -1.72 12.59
CA ARG A 52 2.22 -0.72 11.76
C ARG A 52 1.32 -0.22 10.64
N ARG A 53 0.62 -1.13 9.95
CA ARG A 53 -0.24 -0.80 8.82
C ARG A 53 -1.39 0.10 9.24
N LEU A 54 -2.09 -0.22 10.33
CA LEU A 54 -3.16 0.62 10.88
C LEU A 54 -2.70 2.04 11.20
N LYS A 55 -1.50 2.20 11.79
CA LYS A 55 -0.90 3.51 12.07
C LYS A 55 -0.59 4.28 10.78
N THR A 56 0.00 3.62 9.79
CA THR A 56 0.27 4.22 8.48
C THR A 56 -1.00 4.65 7.77
N GLU A 57 -2.05 3.82 7.75
CA GLU A 57 -3.34 4.17 7.13
C GLU A 57 -3.99 5.37 7.83
N ALA A 58 -3.96 5.42 9.17
CA ALA A 58 -4.49 6.56 9.91
C ALA A 58 -3.74 7.86 9.57
N TRP A 59 -2.42 7.79 9.44
CA TRP A 59 -1.61 8.92 8.99
C TRP A 59 -1.95 9.34 7.55
N LEU A 60 -2.03 8.39 6.61
CA LEU A 60 -2.38 8.67 5.21
C LEU A 60 -3.78 9.29 5.07
N ILE A 61 -4.75 8.85 5.87
CA ILE A 61 -6.09 9.46 5.90
C ILE A 61 -6.01 10.92 6.31
N ASN A 62 -5.23 11.24 7.34
CA ASN A 62 -5.07 12.59 7.84
C ASN A 62 -4.36 13.49 6.80
N GLU A 63 -3.27 13.01 6.20
CA GLU A 63 -2.56 13.79 5.17
C GLU A 63 -3.41 14.01 3.93
N ARG A 64 -4.13 12.98 3.47
CA ARG A 64 -5.10 13.11 2.38
C ARG A 64 -6.18 14.13 2.72
N GLN A 65 -6.75 14.07 3.92
CA GLN A 65 -7.77 15.03 4.36
C GLN A 65 -7.23 16.47 4.40
N ARG A 66 -5.96 16.65 4.81
CA ARG A 66 -5.30 17.96 4.85
C ARG A 66 -5.00 18.52 3.46
N LEU A 67 -4.55 17.68 2.53
CA LEU A 67 -4.08 18.08 1.21
C LEU A 67 -5.18 18.14 0.15
N LEU A 68 -6.10 17.18 0.18
CA LEU A 68 -7.09 16.93 -0.88
C LEU A 68 -8.52 16.99 -0.36
N GLY A 69 -8.72 17.02 0.96
CA GLY A 69 -10.03 16.97 1.58
C GLY A 69 -10.65 15.56 1.60
N GLN A 70 -11.98 15.51 1.55
CA GLN A 70 -12.72 14.27 1.55
C GLN A 70 -12.65 13.58 0.19
N THR A 71 -12.48 12.26 0.18
CA THR A 71 -12.57 11.46 -1.04
C THR A 71 -13.65 10.39 -0.90
N ARG A 72 -14.05 9.77 -2.02
CA ARG A 72 -15.15 8.79 -2.08
C ARG A 72 -14.93 7.57 -1.18
N ARG A 73 -13.69 7.23 -0.85
CA ARG A 73 -13.32 6.11 0.03
C ARG A 73 -12.45 6.61 1.16
N ASN A 74 -12.63 6.10 2.37
CA ASN A 74 -11.74 6.47 3.48
C ASN A 74 -10.34 5.88 3.32
N ARG A 75 -10.22 4.62 2.88
CA ARG A 75 -8.93 3.97 2.64
C ARG A 75 -8.70 3.68 1.16
N PRO A 76 -7.46 3.83 0.67
CA PRO A 76 -7.13 3.59 -0.72
C PRO A 76 -7.08 2.09 -1.02
N ILE A 77 -7.23 1.76 -2.30
CA ILE A 77 -6.82 0.46 -2.85
C ILE A 77 -5.42 0.67 -3.41
N TYR A 78 -4.49 -0.20 -3.06
CA TYR A 78 -3.08 -0.02 -3.42
C TYR A 78 -2.75 -0.68 -4.76
N PHE A 79 -2.01 0.08 -5.57
CA PHE A 79 -1.44 -0.33 -6.84
C PHE A 79 0.04 0.04 -6.86
N PHE A 80 0.82 -0.69 -7.66
CA PHE A 80 2.16 -0.27 -8.05
C PHE A 80 2.06 0.61 -9.30
N LEU A 81 2.86 1.66 -9.38
CA LEU A 81 2.99 2.50 -10.58
C LEU A 81 4.07 1.90 -11.50
N GLY A 82 3.66 1.38 -12.65
CA GLY A 82 4.47 0.56 -13.56
C GLY A 82 3.92 -0.86 -13.70
N ASP A 83 4.55 -1.65 -14.58
CA ASP A 83 4.21 -3.05 -14.79
C ASP A 83 4.99 -3.94 -13.82
N PHE A 84 4.26 -4.57 -12.89
CA PHE A 84 4.77 -5.52 -11.90
C PHE A 84 4.10 -6.90 -12.03
N ALA A 85 3.57 -7.23 -13.21
CA ALA A 85 2.98 -8.53 -13.52
C ALA A 85 4.04 -9.57 -13.91
N ASP A 86 5.17 -9.57 -13.21
CA ASP A 86 6.35 -10.39 -13.51
C ASP A 86 6.30 -11.80 -12.89
N GLY A 87 5.28 -12.08 -12.08
CA GLY A 87 5.11 -13.35 -11.38
C GLY A 87 6.12 -13.59 -10.23
N GLN A 88 6.94 -12.60 -9.87
CA GLN A 88 7.94 -12.75 -8.81
C GLN A 88 7.32 -12.70 -7.41
N ASP A 89 6.17 -12.06 -7.25
CA ASP A 89 5.43 -12.07 -5.99
C ASP A 89 4.58 -13.33 -5.84
N LEU A 90 5.20 -14.41 -5.37
CA LEU A 90 4.51 -15.68 -5.13
C LEU A 90 3.34 -15.55 -4.14
N SER A 91 3.35 -14.55 -3.24
CA SER A 91 2.25 -14.31 -2.30
C SER A 91 1.01 -13.72 -2.95
N ARG A 92 1.14 -13.17 -4.16
CA ARG A 92 0.09 -12.52 -4.94
C ARG A 92 0.27 -12.91 -6.43
N PRO A 93 -0.02 -14.17 -6.79
CA PRO A 93 0.36 -14.75 -8.06
C PRO A 93 -0.43 -14.23 -9.27
N CYS A 94 -1.57 -13.56 -9.05
CA CYS A 94 -2.35 -12.96 -10.11
C CYS A 94 -2.09 -11.45 -10.17
N SER A 95 -2.16 -10.88 -11.38
CA SER A 95 -1.91 -9.46 -11.60
C SER A 95 -3.00 -8.87 -12.47
N MET A 96 -3.49 -7.69 -12.10
CA MET A 96 -4.34 -6.86 -12.95
C MET A 96 -3.55 -5.62 -13.36
N VAL A 97 -3.27 -5.48 -14.65
CA VAL A 97 -2.58 -4.32 -15.24
C VAL A 97 -3.62 -3.46 -15.95
N MET A 98 -3.63 -2.17 -15.64
CA MET A 98 -4.57 -1.21 -16.23
C MET A 98 -3.83 0.04 -16.71
N PRO A 99 -4.27 0.67 -17.80
CA PRO A 99 -3.71 1.96 -18.21
C PRO A 99 -4.00 3.01 -17.14
N LEU A 100 -2.99 3.80 -16.79
CA LEU A 100 -3.11 4.90 -15.82
C LEU A 100 -4.13 5.95 -16.30
N ALA A 101 -4.23 6.15 -17.61
CA ALA A 101 -5.15 7.10 -18.24
C ALA A 101 -6.64 6.76 -18.06
N GLU A 102 -6.98 5.52 -17.70
CA GLU A 102 -8.38 5.11 -17.44
C GLU A 102 -8.88 5.61 -16.07
N PHE A 103 -7.99 6.11 -15.22
CA PHE A 103 -8.35 6.62 -13.91
C PHE A 103 -8.50 8.14 -13.94
N PRO A 104 -9.66 8.66 -13.51
CA PRO A 104 -9.81 10.09 -13.26
C PRO A 104 -8.75 10.61 -12.28
N SER A 105 -8.18 11.79 -12.56
CA SER A 105 -7.11 12.34 -11.73
C SER A 105 -7.57 12.67 -10.30
N ASP A 106 -8.87 12.90 -10.09
CA ASP A 106 -9.47 13.18 -8.77
C ASP A 106 -9.63 11.93 -7.88
N VAL A 107 -9.44 10.72 -8.42
CA VAL A 107 -9.50 9.48 -7.65
C VAL A 107 -8.13 8.85 -7.39
N LEU A 108 -7.07 9.41 -7.97
CA LEU A 108 -5.70 8.93 -7.82
C LEU A 108 -4.91 9.76 -6.82
N THR A 109 -4.13 9.06 -6.00
CA THR A 109 -3.12 9.66 -5.13
C THR A 109 -1.85 8.85 -5.22
N PHE A 110 -0.70 9.53 -5.25
CA PHE A 110 0.60 8.88 -5.26
C PHE A 110 1.28 9.07 -3.91
N THR A 111 1.96 8.03 -3.44
CA THR A 111 2.88 8.12 -2.30
C THR A 111 4.31 8.01 -2.81
N TYR A 112 5.22 8.79 -2.25
CA TYR A 112 6.64 8.70 -2.58
C TYR A 112 7.49 8.92 -1.32
N PRO A 113 8.29 7.91 -0.89
CA PRO A 113 8.36 6.52 -1.33
C PRO A 113 7.22 5.68 -0.71
N ASP A 114 7.40 4.36 -0.58
CA ASP A 114 6.45 3.47 0.13
C ASP A 114 6.11 4.03 1.53
N SER A 115 4.84 4.37 1.73
CA SER A 115 4.27 4.87 2.99
C SER A 115 4.62 4.04 4.23
N MET A 116 4.73 2.71 4.10
CA MET A 116 5.05 1.80 5.20
C MET A 116 6.51 1.89 5.66
N ALA A 117 7.39 2.41 4.81
CA ALA A 117 8.78 2.74 5.10
C ALA A 117 8.94 4.22 5.45
N SER A 118 8.29 5.11 4.69
CA SER A 118 8.37 6.57 4.80
C SER A 118 7.98 7.07 6.21
N LEU A 119 6.85 6.60 6.75
CA LEU A 119 6.37 7.06 8.05
C LEU A 119 7.34 6.73 9.21
N PRO A 120 7.82 5.47 9.37
CA PRO A 120 8.86 5.16 10.36
C PRO A 120 10.13 6.00 10.22
N ILE A 121 10.61 6.24 8.99
CA ILE A 121 11.82 7.04 8.75
C ILE A 121 11.63 8.50 9.19
N ALA A 122 10.43 9.04 8.93
CA ALA A 122 10.08 10.41 9.31
C ALA A 122 9.91 10.60 10.82
N THR A 123 9.47 9.57 11.56
CA THR A 123 8.98 9.73 12.94
C THR A 123 9.87 9.13 14.01
N ARG A 124 10.66 8.11 13.70
CA ARG A 124 11.49 7.43 14.69
C ARG A 124 12.90 7.99 14.73
N ASP A 125 13.49 8.00 15.92
CA ASP A 125 14.81 8.56 16.15
C ASP A 125 15.95 7.67 15.62
N ASP A 126 15.73 6.36 15.61
CA ASP A 126 16.69 5.40 15.07
C ASP A 126 16.90 5.53 13.56
N HIS A 127 15.97 6.18 12.85
CA HIS A 127 16.04 6.43 11.40
C HIS A 127 16.48 7.84 11.01
N ARG A 128 16.91 8.67 11.96
CA ARG A 128 17.38 10.04 11.67
C ARG A 128 18.44 10.11 10.56
N PRO A 129 19.44 9.19 10.49
CA PRO A 129 20.44 9.23 9.43
C PRO A 129 19.88 8.98 8.02
N GLU A 130 18.81 8.19 7.88
CA GLU A 130 18.20 7.89 6.58
C GLU A 130 17.11 8.89 6.16
N ARG A 131 16.78 9.85 7.04
CA ARG A 131 15.68 10.79 6.80
C ARG A 131 16.01 11.72 5.64
N GLN A 132 15.00 11.93 4.80
CA GLN A 132 15.05 12.79 3.63
C GLN A 132 13.84 13.72 3.70
N PRO A 133 13.87 14.89 3.02
CA PRO A 133 12.78 15.85 3.09
C PRO A 133 11.42 15.23 2.75
N TYR A 134 11.36 14.35 1.75
CA TYR A 134 10.11 13.72 1.30
C TYR A 134 9.56 12.64 2.23
N HIS A 135 10.29 12.21 3.26
CA HIS A 135 9.78 11.19 4.19
C HIS A 135 8.72 11.80 5.12
N GLY A 136 7.53 11.18 5.15
CA GLY A 136 6.41 11.59 6.02
C GLY A 136 5.66 12.84 5.57
N GLN A 137 5.76 13.23 4.30
CA GLN A 137 5.00 14.32 3.69
C GLN A 137 3.87 13.82 2.81
#